data_AF-A0A060YYN4-F1
#
_entry.id   AF-A0A060YYN4-F1
#
_cell.length_a   1.000
_cell.length_b   1.000
_cell.length_c   1.000
_cell.angle_alpha   90.00
_cell.angle_beta   90.00
_cell.angle_gamma   90.00
#
_symmetry.space_group_name_H-M   'P 1'
#
loop_
_entity.id
_entity.type
_entity.pdbx_description
1 polymer ?
#
loop_
_entity_poly.entity_id
_entity_poly.type
_entity_poly.pdbx_seq_one_letter_code
_entity_poly.pdbx_strand_id
1 'polypeptide(L)'
;MPLLFLERFPWPSLQTYTALSVALLAGSIFSAYTTVTEQGFGVPDMDEPLPPAPLVGDNRGGLEHVTSDDVVGADTELATTVMWYLVTDSLFVWVLVNTAFCSLMLIAKMIQCMVFGPLRVSEKQHLKDKFWNFIFYKFIFIFGVLNVQMVEEVVMWCLWFSALVFLHLMVQLCKDRFEYLSFSPTTSMNSHVRVLTLLVSLLLGCCGLAVVCGLLGAAHGMHTLSFMAAECLLVTVRTGHVIMRYTIHLWDLNHPGTWESKGSYIYYTDFIMELSMLSLDLMHHIHMLVSDRAGSTTGWY
;
A
#
# COMPACT_ATOMS: atom_id res chain seq x y z
N MET A 1 -9.08 -31.84 -3.68
CA MET A 1 -9.55 -30.80 -4.62
C MET A 1 -10.81 -30.10 -4.07
N PRO A 2 -10.70 -29.09 -3.17
CA PRO A 2 -11.85 -28.32 -2.69
C PRO A 2 -11.93 -26.87 -3.22
N LEU A 3 -11.06 -26.46 -4.15
CA LEU A 3 -11.00 -25.07 -4.64
C LEU A 3 -11.93 -24.75 -5.82
N LEU A 4 -12.66 -25.74 -6.37
CA LEU A 4 -13.59 -25.52 -7.50
C LEU A 4 -14.84 -24.72 -7.12
N PHE A 5 -15.20 -24.64 -5.83
CA PHE A 5 -16.34 -23.84 -5.38
C PHE A 5 -16.06 -22.32 -5.41
N LEU A 6 -14.81 -21.90 -5.23
CA LEU A 6 -14.39 -20.49 -5.28
C LEU A 6 -14.30 -19.92 -6.71
N GLU A 7 -14.28 -20.78 -7.73
CA GLU A 7 -14.34 -20.38 -9.14
C GLU A 7 -15.75 -20.10 -9.64
N ARG A 8 -16.77 -20.62 -8.95
CA ARG A 8 -18.17 -20.51 -9.38
C ARG A 8 -18.90 -19.32 -8.76
N PHE A 9 -18.25 -18.58 -7.87
CA PHE A 9 -18.81 -17.34 -7.35
C PHE A 9 -18.69 -16.27 -8.44
N PRO A 10 -19.80 -15.69 -8.95
CA PRO A 10 -19.74 -14.57 -9.86
C PRO A 10 -19.23 -13.38 -9.06
N TRP A 11 -17.90 -13.21 -9.03
CA TRP A 11 -17.29 -12.05 -8.39
C TRP A 11 -17.88 -10.80 -9.04
N PRO A 12 -18.38 -9.83 -8.25
CA PRO A 12 -18.92 -8.61 -8.80
C PRO A 12 -17.88 -8.00 -9.74
N SER A 13 -18.36 -7.45 -10.86
CA SER A 13 -17.45 -6.84 -11.83
C SER A 13 -16.60 -5.78 -11.11
N LEU A 14 -15.35 -5.62 -11.53
CA LEU A 14 -14.46 -4.61 -10.95
C LEU A 14 -15.12 -3.22 -10.99
N GLN A 15 -15.91 -2.94 -12.03
CA GLN A 15 -16.68 -1.70 -12.18
C GLN A 15 -17.71 -1.53 -11.06
N THR A 16 -18.48 -2.58 -10.75
CA THR A 16 -19.47 -2.57 -9.66
C THR A 16 -18.80 -2.33 -8.32
N TYR A 17 -17.69 -3.02 -8.04
CA TYR A 17 -16.93 -2.83 -6.80
C TYR A 17 -16.36 -1.42 -6.67
N THR A 18 -15.85 -0.85 -7.77
CA THR A 18 -15.31 0.51 -7.78
C THR A 18 -16.41 1.55 -7.56
N ALA A 19 -17.54 1.43 -8.28
CA ALA A 19 -18.67 2.34 -8.13
C ALA A 19 -19.23 2.32 -6.69
N LEU A 20 -19.35 1.12 -6.09
CA LEU A 20 -19.78 0.98 -4.70
C LEU A 20 -18.78 1.62 -3.74
N SER A 21 -17.47 1.39 -3.93
CA SER A 21 -16.43 1.96 -3.06
C SER A 21 -16.41 3.50 -3.12
N VAL A 22 -16.57 4.07 -4.31
CA VAL A 22 -16.66 5.53 -4.50
C VAL A 22 -17.92 6.10 -3.86
N ALA A 23 -19.06 5.42 -4.01
CA ALA A 23 -20.32 5.85 -3.37
C ALA A 23 -20.22 5.81 -1.84
N LEU A 24 -19.63 4.76 -1.27
CA LEU A 24 -19.41 4.65 0.18
C LEU A 24 -18.48 5.75 0.69
N LEU A 25 -17.38 6.02 -0.03
CA LEU A 25 -16.46 7.10 0.32
C LEU A 25 -17.16 8.46 0.27
N ALA A 26 -17.88 8.76 -0.81
CA ALA A 26 -18.63 10.02 -0.94
C ALA A 26 -19.67 10.19 0.19
N GLY A 27 -20.39 9.12 0.53
CA GLY A 27 -21.34 9.13 1.65
C GLY A 27 -20.66 9.37 3.00
N SER A 28 -19.50 8.75 3.25
CA SER A 28 -18.75 8.96 4.50
C SER A 28 -18.23 10.39 4.64
N ILE A 29 -17.70 10.97 3.56
CA ILE A 29 -17.22 12.36 3.56
C ILE A 29 -18.40 13.31 3.76
N PHE A 30 -19.53 13.08 3.08
CA PHE A 30 -20.72 13.91 3.26
C PHE A 30 -21.24 13.84 4.69
N SER A 31 -21.33 12.64 5.27
CA SER A 31 -21.78 12.45 6.66
C SER A 31 -20.83 13.11 7.66
N ALA A 32 -19.52 12.99 7.48
CA ALA A 32 -18.52 13.62 8.34
C ALA A 32 -18.57 15.16 8.23
N TYR A 33 -18.75 15.67 7.01
CA TYR A 33 -18.91 17.10 6.76
C TYR A 33 -20.16 17.63 7.47
N THR A 34 -21.32 16.99 7.30
CA THR A 34 -22.56 17.42 7.95
C THR A 34 -22.43 17.43 9.47
N THR A 35 -21.84 16.39 10.08
CA THR A 35 -21.65 16.34 11.54
C THR A 35 -20.73 17.42 12.07
N VAL A 36 -19.63 17.72 11.36
CA VAL A 36 -18.68 18.77 11.76
C VAL A 36 -19.29 20.15 11.57
N THR A 37 -20.05 20.38 10.49
CA THR A 37 -20.74 21.65 10.27
C THR A 37 -21.85 21.89 11.29
N GLU A 38 -22.63 20.87 11.66
CA GLU A 38 -23.68 21.01 12.67
C GLU A 38 -23.11 21.30 14.06
N GLN A 39 -21.95 20.72 14.41
CA GLN A 39 -21.26 21.00 15.68
C GLN A 39 -20.51 22.34 15.67
N GLY A 40 -20.03 22.81 14.52
CA GLY A 40 -19.32 24.09 14.36
C GLY A 40 -20.23 25.31 14.19
N PHE A 41 -21.49 25.13 13.80
CA PHE A 41 -22.51 26.18 13.64
C PHE A 41 -23.63 26.10 14.69
N GLY A 42 -23.27 25.83 15.95
CA GLY A 42 -24.16 26.13 17.07
C GLY A 42 -24.33 27.64 17.21
N VAL A 43 -25.34 28.19 16.54
CA VAL A 43 -25.87 29.54 16.81
C VAL A 43 -26.09 29.62 18.33
N PRO A 44 -25.53 30.61 19.06
CA PRO A 44 -25.89 30.80 20.45
C PRO A 44 -27.38 31.08 20.49
N ASP A 45 -28.15 30.28 21.25
CA ASP A 45 -29.57 30.53 21.52
C ASP A 45 -29.77 32.00 21.90
N MET A 46 -30.32 32.79 20.98
CA MET A 46 -30.71 34.18 21.17
C MET A 46 -32.14 34.25 21.69
N ASP A 47 -32.44 33.50 22.75
CA ASP A 47 -33.75 33.50 23.42
C ASP A 47 -33.63 33.59 24.95
N GLU A 48 -32.64 34.33 25.46
CA GLU A 48 -32.62 34.77 26.86
C GLU A 48 -32.84 36.30 26.95
N PRO A 49 -33.93 36.79 27.60
CA PRO A 49 -34.22 38.22 27.68
C PRO A 49 -33.20 38.95 28.56
N LEU A 50 -32.36 39.80 27.94
CA LEU A 50 -31.39 40.65 28.63
C LEU A 50 -32.09 41.78 29.43
N PRO A 51 -31.69 42.07 30.69
CA PRO A 51 -32.17 43.24 31.44
C PRO A 51 -31.50 44.56 30.96
N PRO A 52 -32.08 45.74 31.27
CA PRO A 52 -31.79 46.98 30.54
C PRO A 52 -30.42 47.59 30.86
N ALA A 53 -29.77 48.11 29.81
CA ALA A 53 -28.47 48.78 29.83
C ALA A 53 -28.46 50.15 30.52
N PRO A 54 -27.28 50.63 30.96
CA PRO A 54 -26.96 52.05 30.98
C PRO A 54 -26.02 52.45 29.83
N LEU A 55 -26.41 53.51 29.14
CA LEU A 55 -25.73 54.22 28.04
C LEU A 55 -24.37 54.79 28.46
N VAL A 56 -23.29 54.50 27.73
CA VAL A 56 -22.17 55.45 27.44
C VAL A 56 -21.36 54.94 26.24
N GLY A 57 -21.13 55.78 25.22
CA GLY A 57 -19.85 55.81 24.49
C GLY A 57 -19.81 55.33 23.04
N ASP A 58 -20.18 56.23 22.14
CA ASP A 58 -19.92 56.23 20.69
C ASP A 58 -18.44 56.03 20.28
N ASN A 59 -18.15 55.13 19.33
CA ASN A 59 -17.41 55.48 18.10
C ASN A 59 -17.29 54.33 17.07
N ARG A 60 -17.84 54.62 15.88
CA ARG A 60 -17.33 54.38 14.51
C ARG A 60 -16.91 52.97 14.07
N GLY A 61 -17.68 52.49 13.09
CA GLY A 61 -17.47 51.23 12.38
C GLY A 61 -16.14 51.11 11.62
N GLY A 62 -15.60 49.89 11.70
CA GLY A 62 -14.69 49.33 10.73
C GLY A 62 -15.37 48.10 10.12
N LEU A 63 -15.62 48.17 8.82
CA LEU A 63 -16.05 47.05 7.98
C LEU A 63 -15.04 45.90 8.13
N GLU A 64 -15.47 44.75 8.65
CA GLU A 64 -14.64 43.53 8.69
C GLU A 64 -14.31 43.12 7.26
N HIS A 65 -13.10 43.48 6.83
CA HIS A 65 -12.55 43.01 5.57
C HIS A 65 -12.03 41.59 5.82
N VAL A 66 -12.90 40.60 5.67
CA VAL A 66 -12.54 39.17 5.64
C VAL A 66 -11.43 39.00 4.60
N THR A 67 -10.20 38.79 5.05
CA THR A 67 -9.05 38.61 4.18
C THR A 67 -9.12 37.22 3.54
N SER A 68 -8.69 37.08 2.28
CA SER A 68 -8.71 35.80 1.57
C SER A 68 -7.87 34.71 2.28
N ASP A 69 -6.90 35.09 3.10
CA ASP A 69 -6.12 34.17 3.94
C ASP A 69 -6.94 33.55 5.09
N ASP A 70 -7.95 34.25 5.63
CA ASP A 70 -8.81 33.72 6.70
C ASP A 70 -9.77 32.65 6.16
N VAL A 71 -10.20 32.80 4.90
CA VAL A 71 -11.09 31.84 4.22
C VAL A 71 -10.34 30.55 3.88
N VAL A 72 -9.11 30.66 3.34
CA VAL A 72 -8.27 29.50 3.01
C VAL A 72 -7.82 28.75 4.28
N GLY A 73 -7.55 29.47 5.37
CA GLY A 73 -7.27 28.88 6.68
C GLY A 73 -8.46 28.07 7.22
N ALA A 74 -9.66 28.65 7.21
CA ALA A 74 -10.88 28.00 7.68
C ALA A 74 -11.22 26.73 6.89
N ASP A 75 -11.08 26.75 5.56
CA ASP A 75 -11.31 25.58 4.70
C ASP A 75 -10.31 24.45 5.01
N THR A 76 -9.05 24.81 5.30
CA THR A 76 -7.99 23.85 5.64
C THR A 76 -8.23 23.25 7.02
N GLU A 77 -8.60 24.06 8.01
CA GLU A 77 -8.95 23.59 9.35
C GLU A 77 -10.18 22.67 9.35
N LEU A 78 -11.21 23.04 8.58
CA LEU A 78 -12.39 22.19 8.39
C LEU A 78 -12.00 20.85 7.74
N ALA A 79 -11.19 20.87 6.69
CA ALA A 79 -10.72 19.66 6.03
C ALA A 79 -9.90 18.76 6.97
N THR A 80 -9.02 19.33 7.80
CA THR A 80 -8.25 18.55 8.78
C THR A 80 -9.14 17.96 9.88
N THR A 81 -10.16 18.69 10.33
CA THR A 81 -11.12 18.23 11.34
C THR A 81 -11.99 17.09 10.81
N VAL A 82 -12.48 17.23 9.57
CA VAL A 82 -13.22 16.18 8.87
C VAL A 82 -12.34 14.93 8.70
N MET A 83 -11.10 15.09 8.23
CA MET A 83 -10.14 13.99 8.10
C MET A 83 -9.88 13.27 9.43
N TRP A 84 -9.69 14.03 10.51
CA TRP A 84 -9.51 13.47 11.84
C TRP A 84 -10.72 12.65 12.28
N TYR A 85 -11.93 13.16 12.03
CA TYR A 85 -13.17 12.46 12.34
C TYR A 85 -13.33 11.15 11.56
N LEU A 86 -13.01 11.16 10.25
CA LEU A 86 -13.01 9.96 9.39
C LEU A 86 -12.03 8.88 9.87
N VAL A 87 -10.89 9.26 10.46
CA VAL A 87 -9.88 8.33 10.97
C VAL A 87 -10.20 7.85 12.39
N THR A 88 -10.98 8.62 13.16
CA THR A 88 -11.34 8.26 14.55
C THR A 88 -12.54 7.31 14.60
N ASP A 89 -13.50 7.46 13.67
CA ASP A 89 -14.69 6.62 13.65
C ASP A 89 -14.42 5.21 13.10
N SER A 90 -14.81 4.19 13.86
CA SER A 90 -14.60 2.78 13.52
C SER A 90 -15.18 2.39 12.16
N LEU A 91 -16.37 2.89 11.79
CA LEU A 91 -17.01 2.55 10.52
C LEU A 91 -16.33 3.24 9.34
N PHE A 92 -15.97 4.51 9.50
CA PHE A 92 -15.32 5.27 8.44
C PHE A 92 -13.89 4.80 8.15
N VAL A 93 -13.16 4.33 9.17
CA VAL A 93 -11.85 3.70 8.97
C VAL A 93 -11.94 2.49 8.03
N TRP A 94 -12.96 1.63 8.17
CA TRP A 94 -13.14 0.50 7.25
C TRP A 94 -13.48 0.94 5.82
N VAL A 95 -14.20 2.06 5.65
CA VAL A 95 -14.44 2.65 4.33
C VAL A 95 -13.13 3.17 3.72
N LEU A 96 -12.25 3.79 4.51
CA LEU A 96 -10.93 4.23 4.07
C LEU A 96 -10.05 3.05 3.66
N VAL A 97 -10.03 1.98 4.47
CA VAL A 97 -9.30 0.73 4.14
C VAL A 97 -9.81 0.14 2.82
N ASN A 98 -11.13 0.03 2.65
CA ASN A 98 -11.72 -0.43 1.40
C ASN A 98 -11.34 0.46 0.21
N THR A 99 -11.32 1.78 0.40
CA THR A 99 -10.90 2.75 -0.61
C THR A 99 -9.45 2.56 -0.99
N ALA A 100 -8.56 2.31 -0.03
CA ALA A 100 -7.15 2.02 -0.29
C ALA A 100 -6.99 0.74 -1.13
N PHE A 101 -7.67 -0.35 -0.77
CA PHE A 101 -7.68 -1.58 -1.59
C PHE A 101 -8.21 -1.36 -3.00
N CYS A 102 -9.30 -0.60 -3.14
CA CYS A 102 -9.87 -0.23 -4.42
C CYS A 102 -8.87 0.54 -5.29
N SER A 103 -8.21 1.56 -4.72
CA SER A 103 -7.22 2.37 -5.42
C SER A 103 -6.04 1.52 -5.91
N LEU A 104 -5.52 0.61 -5.09
CA LEU A 104 -4.44 -0.30 -5.47
C LEU A 104 -4.85 -1.24 -6.61
N MET A 105 -6.09 -1.76 -6.59
CA MET A 105 -6.62 -2.57 -7.69
C MET A 105 -6.77 -1.77 -8.99
N LEU A 106 -7.19 -0.51 -8.91
CA LEU A 106 -7.27 0.37 -10.08
C LEU A 106 -5.89 0.69 -10.65
N ILE A 107 -4.92 1.01 -9.80
CA ILE A 107 -3.53 1.24 -10.20
C ILE A 107 -2.96 -0.03 -10.83
N ALA A 108 -3.18 -1.19 -10.21
CA ALA A 108 -2.77 -2.49 -10.75
C ALA A 108 -3.34 -2.72 -12.15
N LYS A 109 -4.63 -2.43 -12.35
CA LYS A 109 -5.30 -2.58 -13.64
C LYS A 109 -4.83 -1.57 -14.68
N MET A 110 -4.60 -0.33 -14.27
CA MET A 110 -4.04 0.71 -15.11
C MET A 110 -2.65 0.29 -15.62
N ILE A 111 -1.75 -0.12 -14.72
CA ILE A 111 -0.43 -0.65 -15.06
C ILE A 111 -0.55 -1.88 -15.97
N GLN A 112 -1.46 -2.81 -15.63
CA GLN A 112 -1.71 -4.01 -16.40
C GLN A 112 -2.06 -3.67 -17.85
N CYS A 113 -3.02 -2.76 -18.05
CA CYS A 113 -3.47 -2.33 -19.37
C CYS A 113 -2.40 -1.51 -20.10
N MET A 114 -1.71 -0.60 -19.42
CA MET A 114 -0.73 0.30 -20.01
C MET A 114 0.58 -0.37 -20.38
N VAL A 115 1.01 -1.43 -19.69
CA VAL A 115 2.32 -2.07 -19.93
C VAL A 115 2.19 -3.44 -20.59
N PHE A 116 1.26 -4.28 -20.11
CA PHE A 116 1.19 -5.70 -20.50
C PHE A 116 0.06 -6.02 -21.48
N GLY A 117 -1.03 -5.24 -21.46
CA GLY A 117 -2.24 -5.52 -22.22
C GLY A 117 -2.96 -6.77 -21.71
N PRO A 118 -3.41 -7.70 -22.59
CA PRO A 118 -4.13 -8.89 -22.18
C PRO A 118 -3.22 -9.88 -21.43
N LEU A 119 -3.56 -10.14 -20.16
CA LEU A 119 -2.88 -11.15 -19.35
C LEU A 119 -3.18 -12.56 -19.82
N ARG A 120 -2.12 -13.36 -19.94
CA ARG A 120 -2.20 -14.78 -20.32
C ARG A 120 -2.81 -15.58 -19.17
N VAL A 121 -3.41 -16.72 -19.51
CA VAL A 121 -4.07 -17.60 -18.53
C VAL A 121 -3.07 -18.07 -17.47
N SER A 122 -1.86 -18.44 -17.87
CA SER A 122 -0.79 -18.86 -16.95
C SER A 122 -0.41 -17.77 -15.95
N GLU A 123 -0.24 -16.53 -16.40
CA GLU A 123 0.09 -15.38 -15.54
C GLU A 123 -1.02 -15.09 -14.54
N LYS A 124 -2.28 -15.12 -14.98
CA LYS A 124 -3.44 -14.92 -14.09
C LYS A 124 -3.48 -15.99 -13.01
N GLN A 125 -3.21 -17.23 -13.38
CA GLN A 125 -3.21 -18.35 -12.44
C GLN A 125 -2.09 -18.19 -11.41
N HIS A 126 -0.86 -17.92 -11.86
CA HIS A 126 0.27 -17.67 -10.96
C HIS A 126 0.02 -16.50 -10.01
N LEU A 127 -0.52 -15.38 -10.52
CA LEU A 127 -0.87 -14.24 -9.68
C LEU A 127 -1.93 -14.58 -8.64
N LYS A 128 -2.98 -15.29 -9.04
CA LYS A 128 -4.04 -15.74 -8.12
C LYS A 128 -3.48 -16.64 -7.04
N ASP A 129 -2.67 -17.63 -7.40
CA ASP A 129 -2.09 -18.57 -6.46
C ASP A 129 -1.15 -17.88 -5.48
N LYS A 130 -0.27 -16.97 -5.97
CA LYS A 130 0.62 -16.16 -5.13
C LYS A 130 -0.13 -15.20 -4.22
N PHE A 131 -1.22 -14.60 -4.70
CA PHE A 131 -2.06 -13.70 -3.91
C PHE A 131 -2.73 -14.43 -2.75
N TRP A 132 -3.41 -15.54 -3.01
CA TRP A 132 -4.06 -16.34 -1.97
C TRP A 132 -3.07 -16.90 -0.97
N ASN A 133 -1.92 -17.38 -1.45
CA ASN A 133 -0.85 -17.85 -0.61
C ASN A 133 -0.30 -16.72 0.29
N PHE A 134 -0.09 -15.52 -0.25
CA PHE A 134 0.35 -14.37 0.52
C PHE A 134 -0.67 -13.97 1.59
N ILE A 135 -1.95 -13.87 1.24
CA ILE A 135 -3.02 -13.54 2.20
C ILE A 135 -3.05 -14.56 3.34
N PHE A 136 -3.00 -15.85 3.01
CA PHE A 136 -3.02 -16.91 4.00
C PHE A 136 -1.84 -16.80 4.98
N TYR A 137 -0.62 -16.59 4.46
CA TYR A 137 0.56 -16.42 5.30
C TYR A 137 0.48 -15.15 6.16
N LYS A 138 0.05 -14.01 5.62
CA LYS A 138 -0.04 -12.76 6.38
C LYS A 138 -1.17 -12.78 7.42
N PHE A 139 -2.27 -13.47 7.14
CA PHE A 139 -3.32 -13.69 8.12
C PHE A 139 -2.80 -14.45 9.34
N ILE A 140 -2.10 -15.58 9.13
CA ILE A 140 -1.48 -16.34 10.22
C ILE A 140 -0.43 -15.50 10.94
N PHE A 141 0.35 -14.70 10.22
CA PHE A 141 1.35 -13.84 10.80
C PHE A 141 0.76 -12.76 11.73
N ILE A 142 -0.32 -12.08 11.33
CA ILE A 142 -0.98 -11.04 12.14
C ILE A 142 -1.55 -11.62 13.44
N PHE A 143 -2.32 -12.72 13.34
CA PHE A 143 -3.00 -13.28 14.51
C PHE A 143 -2.10 -14.19 15.36
N GLY A 144 -1.14 -14.88 14.72
CA GLY A 144 -0.27 -15.83 15.39
C GLY A 144 0.99 -15.20 15.96
N VAL A 145 1.71 -14.39 15.16
CA VAL A 145 3.02 -13.86 15.55
C VAL A 145 2.89 -12.47 16.17
N LEU A 146 2.18 -11.56 15.50
CA LEU A 146 2.03 -10.19 16.01
C LEU A 146 1.00 -10.07 17.13
N ASN A 147 0.06 -11.03 17.24
CA ASN A 147 -1.03 -11.05 18.23
C ASN A 147 -1.73 -9.69 18.38
N VAL A 148 -2.12 -9.11 17.24
CA VAL A 148 -2.74 -7.78 17.22
C VAL A 148 -4.17 -7.86 17.73
N GLN A 149 -4.46 -7.13 18.81
CA GLN A 149 -5.78 -7.10 19.45
C GLN A 149 -6.53 -5.78 19.19
N MET A 150 -5.79 -4.70 18.94
CA MET A 150 -6.34 -3.36 18.74
C MET A 150 -6.70 -3.13 17.27
N VAL A 151 -7.89 -2.56 17.01
CA VAL A 151 -8.39 -2.32 15.64
C VAL A 151 -7.45 -1.40 14.84
N GLU A 152 -6.90 -0.36 15.48
CA GLU A 152 -5.98 0.59 14.84
C GLU A 152 -4.71 -0.10 14.32
N GLU A 153 -4.15 -1.00 15.12
CA GLU A 153 -2.98 -1.80 14.72
C GLU A 153 -3.34 -2.77 13.59
N VAL A 154 -4.51 -3.41 13.64
CA VAL A 154 -4.98 -4.29 12.54
C VAL A 154 -5.09 -3.50 11.24
N VAL A 155 -5.65 -2.29 11.30
CA VAL A 155 -5.79 -1.40 10.14
C VAL A 155 -4.44 -1.00 9.58
N MET A 156 -3.49 -0.59 10.44
CA MET A 156 -2.13 -0.25 10.02
C MET A 156 -1.46 -1.42 9.30
N TRP A 157 -1.50 -2.64 9.88
CA TRP A 157 -0.95 -3.84 9.26
C TRP A 157 -1.66 -4.24 7.98
N CYS A 158 -2.98 -4.08 7.93
CA CYS A 158 -3.79 -4.37 6.76
C CYS A 158 -3.39 -3.47 5.57
N LEU A 159 -3.25 -2.15 5.80
CA LEU A 159 -2.78 -1.21 4.79
C LEU A 159 -1.33 -1.50 4.37
N TRP A 160 -0.47 -1.83 5.33
CA TRP A 160 0.93 -2.18 5.07
C TRP A 160 1.06 -3.41 4.16
N PHE A 161 0.41 -4.51 4.51
CA PHE A 161 0.45 -5.74 3.72
C PHE A 161 -0.26 -5.59 2.37
N SER A 162 -1.26 -4.71 2.27
CA SER A 162 -1.91 -4.37 1.00
C SER A 162 -0.92 -3.72 0.02
N ALA A 163 -0.11 -2.77 0.49
CA ALA A 163 0.94 -2.17 -0.34
C ALA A 163 2.02 -3.21 -0.74
N LEU A 164 2.43 -4.06 0.20
CA LEU A 164 3.42 -5.11 -0.07
C LEU A 164 2.91 -6.15 -1.08
N VAL A 165 1.67 -6.63 -0.94
CA VAL A 165 1.12 -7.62 -1.87
C VAL A 165 0.97 -7.03 -3.27
N PHE A 166 0.57 -5.75 -3.38
CA PHE A 166 0.50 -5.05 -4.64
C PHE A 166 1.86 -5.03 -5.36
N LEU A 167 2.92 -4.57 -4.68
CA LEU A 167 4.28 -4.55 -5.23
C LEU A 167 4.75 -5.96 -5.61
N HIS A 168 4.53 -6.92 -4.71
CA HIS A 168 4.94 -8.30 -4.92
C HIS A 168 4.27 -8.94 -6.16
N LEU A 169 2.96 -8.73 -6.34
CA LEU A 169 2.23 -9.23 -7.50
C LEU A 169 2.68 -8.54 -8.79
N MET A 170 2.93 -7.24 -8.77
CA MET A 170 3.42 -6.51 -9.95
C MET A 170 4.81 -7.00 -10.37
N VAL A 171 5.72 -7.22 -9.42
CA VAL A 171 7.06 -7.79 -9.69
C VAL A 171 6.97 -9.21 -10.22
N GLN A 172 6.08 -10.04 -9.64
CA GLN A 172 5.85 -11.40 -10.15
C GLN A 172 5.33 -11.38 -11.59
N LEU A 173 4.39 -10.49 -11.93
CA LEU A 173 3.91 -10.34 -13.29
C LEU A 173 5.02 -9.90 -14.25
N CYS A 174 5.89 -8.97 -13.83
CA CYS A 174 7.06 -8.56 -14.61
C CYS A 174 7.99 -9.75 -14.87
N LYS A 175 8.24 -10.59 -13.86
CA LYS A 175 9.07 -11.79 -13.96
C LYS A 175 8.49 -12.80 -14.96
N ASP A 176 7.21 -13.14 -14.83
CA ASP A 176 6.53 -14.10 -15.74
C ASP A 176 6.52 -13.60 -17.19
N ARG A 177 6.42 -12.28 -17.37
CA ARG A 177 6.49 -11.62 -18.69
C ARG A 177 7.90 -11.60 -19.24
N PHE A 178 8.89 -11.31 -18.41
CA PHE A 178 10.30 -11.39 -18.76
C PHE A 178 10.68 -12.79 -19.23
N GLU A 179 10.33 -13.81 -18.47
CA GLU A 179 10.64 -15.21 -18.79
C GLU A 179 10.07 -15.60 -20.15
N TYR A 180 8.83 -15.22 -20.43
CA TYR A 180 8.24 -15.44 -21.75
C TYR A 180 8.94 -14.70 -22.88
N LEU A 181 9.26 -13.42 -22.67
CA LEU A 181 9.98 -12.63 -23.68
C LEU A 181 11.38 -13.19 -23.94
N SER A 182 12.04 -13.74 -22.91
CA SER A 182 13.35 -14.37 -23.06
C SER A 182 13.32 -15.63 -23.93
N PHE A 183 12.18 -16.33 -23.97
CA PHE A 183 11.98 -17.50 -24.83
C PHE A 183 11.44 -17.17 -26.22
N SER A 184 11.06 -15.92 -26.51
CA SER A 184 10.44 -15.51 -27.78
C SER A 184 11.36 -14.54 -28.55
N PRO A 185 12.23 -15.04 -29.45
CA PRO A 185 13.31 -14.25 -30.09
C PRO A 185 12.83 -13.16 -31.05
N THR A 186 11.54 -13.10 -31.36
CA THR A 186 10.96 -12.23 -32.40
C THR A 186 10.29 -10.96 -31.86
N THR A 187 10.40 -10.70 -30.55
CA THR A 187 9.70 -9.55 -29.94
C THR A 187 10.50 -8.25 -30.08
N SER A 188 9.82 -7.16 -30.44
CA SER A 188 10.43 -5.83 -30.56
C SER A 188 11.04 -5.33 -29.24
N MET A 189 12.21 -4.69 -29.29
CA MET A 189 12.93 -4.10 -28.13
C MET A 189 12.08 -3.12 -27.30
N ASN A 190 11.10 -2.45 -27.90
CA ASN A 190 10.20 -1.53 -27.19
C ASN A 190 9.40 -2.23 -26.07
N SER A 191 9.03 -3.49 -26.24
CA SER A 191 8.32 -4.26 -25.21
C SER A 191 9.21 -4.54 -24.00
N HIS A 192 10.50 -4.81 -24.24
CA HIS A 192 11.47 -5.01 -23.17
C HIS A 192 11.69 -3.74 -22.36
N VAL A 193 11.85 -2.60 -23.04
CA VAL A 193 12.02 -1.29 -22.38
C VAL A 193 10.81 -0.94 -21.53
N ARG A 194 9.58 -1.20 -21.99
CA ARG A 194 8.35 -0.94 -21.21
C ARG A 194 8.30 -1.75 -19.91
N VAL A 195 8.60 -3.06 -19.98
CA VAL A 195 8.61 -3.93 -18.80
C VAL A 195 9.76 -3.55 -17.85
N LEU A 196 10.94 -3.24 -18.39
CA LEU A 196 12.09 -2.81 -17.58
C LEU A 196 11.81 -1.48 -16.87
N THR A 197 11.21 -0.51 -17.56
CA THR A 197 10.84 0.79 -16.97
C THR A 197 9.84 0.60 -15.84
N LEU A 198 8.84 -0.28 -16.03
CA LEU A 198 7.91 -0.63 -14.97
C LEU A 198 8.65 -1.25 -13.78
N LEU A 199 9.54 -2.21 -14.02
CA LEU A 199 10.26 -2.90 -12.96
C LEU A 199 11.17 -1.96 -12.15
N VAL A 200 11.81 -0.98 -12.81
CA VAL A 200 12.56 0.09 -12.13
C VAL A 200 11.62 0.98 -11.32
N SER A 201 10.45 1.36 -11.85
CA SER A 201 9.47 2.13 -11.08
C SER A 201 8.96 1.39 -9.83
N LEU A 202 8.81 0.07 -9.92
CA LEU A 202 8.46 -0.78 -8.78
C LEU A 202 9.58 -0.83 -7.74
N LEU A 203 10.85 -0.91 -8.18
CA LEU A 203 11.99 -0.83 -7.26
C LEU A 203 12.02 0.51 -6.52
N LEU A 204 11.80 1.63 -7.22
CA LEU A 204 11.68 2.95 -6.58
C LEU A 204 10.51 2.98 -5.59
N GLY A 205 9.39 2.34 -5.92
CA GLY A 205 8.27 2.15 -5.00
C GLY A 205 8.65 1.36 -3.74
N CYS A 206 9.40 0.27 -3.88
CA CYS A 206 9.93 -0.50 -2.74
C CYS A 206 10.87 0.36 -1.88
N CYS A 207 11.78 1.12 -2.48
CA CYS A 207 12.65 2.04 -1.75
C CYS A 207 11.86 3.14 -1.03
N GLY A 208 10.84 3.71 -1.68
CA GLY A 208 9.93 4.67 -1.06
C GLY A 208 9.20 4.07 0.15
N LEU A 209 8.71 2.84 0.03
CA LEU A 209 8.10 2.12 1.13
C LEU A 209 9.10 1.84 2.28
N ALA A 210 10.37 1.59 1.97
CA ALA A 210 11.43 1.42 2.97
C ALA A 210 11.71 2.73 3.73
N VAL A 211 11.69 3.87 3.03
CA VAL A 211 11.82 5.19 3.67
C VAL A 211 10.62 5.46 4.58
N VAL A 212 9.40 5.21 4.10
CA VAL A 212 8.18 5.33 4.92
C VAL A 212 8.25 4.41 6.14
N CYS A 213 8.77 3.18 5.99
CA CYS A 213 9.02 2.27 7.11
C CYS A 213 9.95 2.89 8.14
N GLY A 214 11.07 3.47 7.72
CA GLY A 214 12.02 4.11 8.63
C GLY A 214 11.42 5.29 9.39
N LEU A 215 10.60 6.10 8.71
CA LEU A 215 9.96 7.27 9.31
C LEU A 215 8.82 6.90 10.27
N LEU A 216 7.89 6.04 9.85
CA LEU A 216 6.74 5.63 10.68
C LEU A 216 7.14 4.62 11.75
N GLY A 217 7.99 3.65 11.42
CA GLY A 217 8.39 2.61 12.36
C GLY A 217 9.19 3.16 13.53
N ALA A 218 9.93 4.26 13.36
CA ALA A 218 10.59 4.94 14.47
C ALA A 218 9.60 5.44 15.53
N ALA A 219 8.38 5.82 15.13
CA ALA A 219 7.33 6.28 16.06
C ALA A 219 6.59 5.13 16.75
N HIS A 220 6.41 3.98 16.09
CA HIS A 220 5.65 2.83 16.61
C HIS A 220 6.50 1.79 17.37
N GLY A 221 7.81 2.02 17.52
CA GLY A 221 8.72 1.22 18.31
C GLY A 221 9.59 0.24 17.50
N MET A 222 10.70 -0.19 18.12
CA MET A 222 11.75 -0.98 17.45
C MET A 222 11.29 -2.34 16.95
N HIS A 223 10.37 -3.00 17.68
CA HIS A 223 9.83 -4.30 17.29
C HIS A 223 9.03 -4.18 15.98
N THR A 224 8.02 -3.30 15.94
CA THR A 224 7.21 -3.04 14.74
C THR A 224 8.06 -2.60 13.56
N LEU A 225 9.02 -1.70 13.77
CA LEU A 225 9.98 -1.26 12.75
C LEU A 225 10.73 -2.43 12.13
N SER A 226 11.28 -3.34 12.96
CA SER A 226 12.07 -4.47 12.46
C SER A 226 11.25 -5.42 11.58
N PHE A 227 9.98 -5.67 11.93
CA PHE A 227 9.07 -6.48 11.13
C PHE A 227 8.73 -5.83 9.79
N MET A 228 8.36 -4.55 9.82
CA MET A 228 8.06 -3.81 8.60
C MET A 228 9.30 -3.69 7.69
N ALA A 229 10.47 -3.44 8.27
CA ALA A 229 11.73 -3.29 7.54
C ALA A 229 12.15 -4.61 6.88
N ALA A 230 12.05 -5.75 7.59
CA ALA A 230 12.39 -7.04 7.02
C ALA A 230 11.54 -7.40 5.80
N GLU A 231 10.22 -7.19 5.88
CA GLU A 231 9.31 -7.41 4.76
C GLU A 231 9.61 -6.48 3.57
N CYS A 232 9.95 -5.23 3.85
CA CYS A 232 10.33 -4.25 2.84
C CYS A 232 11.67 -4.60 2.16
N LEU A 233 12.66 -5.05 2.94
CA LEU A 233 13.94 -5.52 2.42
C LEU A 233 13.76 -6.77 1.57
N LEU A 234 12.91 -7.71 1.99
CA LEU A 234 12.64 -8.95 1.26
C LEU A 234 12.05 -8.65 -0.12
N VAL A 235 11.05 -7.77 -0.21
CA VAL A 235 10.47 -7.37 -1.51
C VAL A 235 11.48 -6.59 -2.36
N THR A 236 12.33 -5.77 -1.74
CA THR A 236 13.36 -4.98 -2.45
C THR A 236 14.41 -5.89 -3.08
N VAL A 237 14.96 -6.84 -2.31
CA VAL A 237 15.96 -7.80 -2.81
C VAL A 237 15.37 -8.71 -3.88
N ARG A 238 14.13 -9.19 -3.69
CA ARG A 238 13.41 -9.97 -4.72
C ARG A 238 13.25 -9.18 -6.01
N THR A 239 12.88 -7.90 -5.93
CA THR A 239 12.74 -7.01 -7.09
C THR A 239 14.09 -6.79 -7.77
N GLY A 240 15.13 -6.53 -6.99
CA GLY A 240 16.51 -6.39 -7.45
C GLY A 240 17.01 -7.64 -8.20
N HIS A 241 16.67 -8.84 -7.73
CA HIS A 241 17.03 -10.10 -8.39
C HIS A 241 16.44 -10.18 -9.80
N VAL A 242 15.15 -9.86 -9.95
CA VAL A 242 14.48 -9.83 -11.25
C VAL A 242 15.12 -8.79 -12.18
N ILE A 243 15.46 -7.60 -11.66
CA ILE A 243 16.14 -6.54 -12.44
C ILE A 243 17.51 -7.01 -12.91
N MET A 244 18.33 -7.58 -12.04
CA MET A 244 19.66 -8.07 -12.38
C MET A 244 19.58 -9.15 -13.48
N ARG A 245 18.69 -10.13 -13.32
CA ARG A 245 18.43 -11.15 -14.36
C ARG A 245 17.99 -10.52 -15.69
N TYR A 246 17.13 -9.51 -15.64
CA TYR A 246 16.62 -8.83 -16.83
C TYR A 246 17.73 -8.05 -17.55
N THR A 247 18.53 -7.28 -16.81
CA THR A 247 19.62 -6.46 -17.37
C THR A 247 20.69 -7.32 -18.03
N ILE A 248 21.07 -8.45 -17.44
CA ILE A 248 22.00 -9.42 -18.05
C ILE A 248 21.44 -9.96 -19.37
N HIS A 249 20.15 -10.32 -19.40
CA HIS A 249 19.51 -10.80 -20.62
C HIS A 249 19.43 -9.73 -21.72
N LEU A 250 19.09 -8.49 -21.35
CA LEU A 250 19.03 -7.39 -22.32
C LEU A 250 20.42 -7.03 -22.86
N TRP A 251 21.45 -7.10 -22.00
CA TRP A 251 22.84 -6.91 -22.41
C TRP A 251 23.26 -7.96 -23.44
N ASP A 252 22.91 -9.22 -23.21
CA ASP A 252 23.19 -10.33 -24.14
C ASP A 252 22.54 -10.12 -25.51
N LEU A 253 21.27 -9.68 -25.54
CA LEU A 253 20.57 -9.39 -26.80
C LEU A 253 21.20 -8.25 -27.61
N ASN A 254 21.84 -7.29 -26.94
CA ASN A 254 22.43 -6.11 -27.58
C ASN A 254 23.93 -6.29 -27.89
N HIS A 255 24.55 -7.38 -27.42
CA HIS A 255 25.99 -7.61 -27.63
C HIS A 255 26.24 -8.19 -29.03
N PRO A 256 27.06 -7.55 -29.88
CA PRO A 256 27.41 -8.09 -31.18
C PRO A 256 28.44 -9.23 -31.04
N GLY A 257 27.97 -10.46 -30.85
CA GLY A 257 28.81 -11.67 -30.74
C GLY A 257 28.25 -12.69 -29.75
N THR A 258 28.81 -13.91 -29.73
CA THR A 258 28.45 -14.92 -28.73
C THR A 258 29.11 -14.62 -27.39
N TRP A 259 28.32 -14.29 -26.36
CA TRP A 259 28.84 -14.01 -25.02
C TRP A 259 29.23 -15.31 -24.28
N GLU A 260 30.47 -15.77 -24.44
CA GLU A 260 30.94 -17.05 -23.90
C GLU A 260 30.85 -17.14 -22.36
N SER A 261 30.99 -16.03 -21.63
CA SER A 261 30.92 -16.00 -20.15
C SER A 261 29.51 -15.78 -19.58
N LYS A 262 28.46 -15.68 -20.41
CA LYS A 262 27.08 -15.40 -19.97
C LYS A 262 26.62 -16.34 -18.86
N GLY A 263 26.86 -17.63 -19.04
CA GLY A 263 26.44 -18.67 -18.08
C GLY A 263 27.03 -18.46 -16.69
N SER A 264 28.30 -18.07 -16.62
CA SER A 264 28.98 -17.78 -15.35
C SER A 264 28.39 -16.56 -14.65
N TYR A 265 28.13 -15.46 -15.37
CA TYR A 265 27.53 -14.26 -14.77
C TYR A 265 26.12 -14.51 -14.24
N ILE A 266 25.28 -15.22 -14.99
CA ILE A 266 23.92 -15.59 -14.54
C ILE A 266 24.01 -16.47 -13.30
N TYR A 267 24.90 -17.46 -13.30
CA TYR A 267 25.09 -18.36 -12.16
C TYR A 267 25.49 -17.60 -10.88
N TYR A 268 26.52 -16.75 -10.93
CA TYR A 268 26.97 -16.00 -9.75
C TYR A 268 25.93 -15.01 -9.25
N THR A 269 25.24 -14.31 -10.16
CA THR A 269 24.22 -13.34 -9.77
C THR A 269 22.98 -14.01 -9.18
N ASP A 270 22.53 -15.13 -9.75
CA ASP A 270 21.45 -15.92 -9.15
C ASP A 270 21.87 -16.47 -7.79
N PHE A 271 23.07 -17.05 -7.69
CA PHE A 271 23.56 -17.62 -6.43
C PHE A 271 23.63 -16.57 -5.31
N ILE A 272 24.23 -15.40 -5.56
CA ILE A 272 24.35 -14.34 -4.55
C ILE A 272 22.97 -13.81 -4.16
N MET A 273 22.08 -13.60 -5.12
CA MET A 273 20.76 -13.05 -4.83
C MET A 273 19.86 -14.08 -4.11
N GLU A 274 19.88 -15.35 -4.51
CA GLU A 274 19.16 -16.43 -3.81
C GLU A 274 19.69 -16.62 -2.39
N LEU A 275 21.02 -16.62 -2.21
CA LEU A 275 21.64 -16.67 -0.89
C LEU A 275 21.21 -15.47 -0.04
N SER A 276 21.17 -14.25 -0.62
CA SER A 276 20.74 -13.05 0.09
C SER A 276 19.28 -13.13 0.52
N MET A 277 18.38 -13.57 -0.36
CA MET A 277 16.96 -13.77 -0.05
C MET A 277 16.77 -14.78 1.07
N LEU A 278 17.46 -15.93 1.00
CA LEU A 278 17.35 -16.97 2.02
C LEU A 278 17.95 -16.51 3.36
N SER A 279 19.05 -15.76 3.33
CA SER A 279 19.65 -15.21 4.54
C SER A 279 18.74 -14.19 5.24
N LEU A 280 18.08 -13.32 4.47
CA LEU A 280 17.11 -12.35 5.01
C LEU A 280 15.89 -13.04 5.60
N ASP A 281 15.36 -14.05 4.89
CA ASP A 281 14.25 -14.86 5.37
C ASP A 281 14.61 -15.58 6.67
N LEU A 282 15.79 -16.20 6.73
CA LEU A 282 16.29 -16.85 7.93
C LEU A 282 16.46 -15.86 9.09
N MET A 283 17.08 -14.70 8.85
CA MET A 283 17.25 -13.67 9.87
C MET A 283 15.90 -13.16 10.38
N HIS A 284 14.91 -12.97 9.50
CA HIS A 284 13.56 -12.58 9.86
C HIS A 284 12.87 -13.62 10.74
N HIS A 285 13.01 -14.92 10.41
CA HIS A 285 12.46 -16.01 11.23
C HIS A 285 13.18 -16.16 12.57
N ILE A 286 14.50 -15.99 12.62
CA ILE A 286 15.23 -15.97 13.88
C ILE A 286 14.76 -14.80 14.74
N HIS A 287 14.59 -13.62 14.15
CA HIS A 287 14.06 -12.45 14.84
C HIS A 287 12.66 -12.70 15.40
N MET A 288 11.76 -13.34 14.63
CA MET A 288 10.45 -13.79 15.10
C MET A 288 10.56 -14.71 16.32
N LEU A 289 11.39 -15.74 16.23
CA LEU A 289 11.57 -16.74 17.30
C LEU A 289 12.18 -16.16 18.59
N VAL A 290 13.07 -15.18 18.46
CA VAL A 290 13.68 -14.49 19.60
C VAL A 290 12.68 -13.55 20.25
N SER A 291 11.91 -12.81 19.44
CA SER A 291 10.90 -11.86 19.93
C SER A 291 9.77 -12.57 20.69
N ASP A 292 9.33 -13.73 20.21
CA ASP A 292 8.34 -14.58 20.88
C ASP A 292 8.84 -15.07 22.26
N ARG A 293 10.10 -15.51 22.34
CA ARG A 293 10.72 -15.92 23.61
C ARG A 293 10.87 -14.77 24.61
N ALA A 294 11.25 -13.58 24.14
CA ALA A 294 11.38 -12.40 24.98
C ALA A 294 10.03 -11.98 25.59
N GLY A 295 8.93 -12.07 24.83
CA GLY A 295 7.58 -11.82 25.34
C GLY A 295 7.16 -12.79 26.46
N SER A 296 7.52 -14.07 26.34
CA SER A 296 7.19 -15.09 27.36
C SER A 296 7.94 -14.92 28.69
N THR A 297 9.09 -14.24 28.70
CA THR A 297 9.91 -14.04 29.91
C THR A 297 9.47 -12.83 30.76
N THR A 298 8.77 -11.87 30.16
CA THR A 298 8.18 -10.71 30.86
C THR A 298 6.75 -10.92 31.38
N GLY A 299 6.12 -12.06 31.08
CA GLY A 299 4.75 -12.39 31.52
C GLY A 299 4.62 -13.01 32.91
N TRP A 300 5.69 -13.02 33.71
CA TRP A 300 5.71 -13.56 35.08
C TRP A 300 6.28 -12.55 36.09
N TYR A 301 5.73 -11.34 36.16
CA TYR A 301 5.82 -10.47 37.33
C TYR A 301 4.56 -9.62 37.46
#